data_AF-A0A7X6CZX5-F1
#
_entry.id   AF-A0A7X6CZX5-F1
#
_cell.length_a   1.000
_cell.length_b   1.000
_cell.length_c   1.000
_cell.angle_alpha   90.00
_cell.angle_beta   90.00
_cell.angle_gamma   90.00
#
_symmetry.space_group_name_H-M   'P 1'
#
loop_
_entity.id
_entity.type
_entity.pdbx_description
1 polymer ?
#
loop_
_entity_poly.entity_id
_entity_poly.type
_entity_poly.pdbx_seq_one_letter_code
_entity_poly.pdbx_strand_id
1 'polypeptide(L)'
;MTRRQAAADRIWVGSRLVGARAETALTGWVAASPGKKGRLGLRWGAVGRLTTLLAAGWTGVAVIDQFTGLLWVATGAWLYAAVRAGKPAVPPAAEEEPTSATAEEAPADEVDDTPEEEAAEPSPEERHAALLAWIRRVADDRPAVHLADLLADAHARDALVDHDVTALRTRLEARGITVHRQISVGGRKRPGVRLAELPPSPSPVAAPDPSTQASTAA
;
A
#
# COMPACT_ATOMS: atom_id res chain seq x y z
N MET A 1 3.50 -13.80 -24.13
CA MET A 1 3.13 -12.37 -24.28
C MET A 1 4.14 -11.67 -25.17
N THR A 2 3.70 -10.81 -26.09
CA THR A 2 4.62 -10.03 -26.92
C THR A 2 5.13 -8.79 -26.17
N ARG A 3 6.35 -8.31 -26.45
CA ARG A 3 6.91 -7.10 -25.82
C ARG A 3 5.99 -5.87 -25.94
N ARG A 4 5.18 -5.81 -27.00
CA ARG A 4 4.19 -4.74 -27.21
C ARG A 4 3.00 -4.81 -26.24
N GLN A 5 2.52 -6.02 -25.92
CA GLN A 5 1.44 -6.21 -24.94
C GLN A 5 1.89 -5.78 -23.54
N ALA A 6 3.08 -6.18 -23.11
CA ALA A 6 3.63 -5.78 -21.80
C ALA A 6 3.77 -4.25 -21.66
N ALA A 7 4.16 -3.55 -22.73
CA ALA A 7 4.23 -2.08 -22.73
C ALA A 7 2.84 -1.43 -22.65
N ALA A 8 1.85 -1.96 -23.38
CA ALA A 8 0.49 -1.46 -23.35
C ALA A 8 -0.15 -1.66 -21.96
N ASP A 9 0.02 -2.84 -21.36
CA ASP A 9 -0.48 -3.15 -20.02
C ASP A 9 0.14 -2.21 -18.99
N ARG A 10 1.45 -1.93 -19.10
CA ARG A 10 2.15 -0.99 -18.22
C ARG A 10 1.59 0.43 -18.29
N ILE A 11 1.34 0.93 -19.50
CA ILE A 11 0.78 2.27 -19.70
C ILE A 11 -0.65 2.31 -19.15
N TRP A 12 -1.44 1.27 -19.39
CA TRP A 12 -2.81 1.17 -18.87
C TRP A 12 -2.85 1.18 -17.35
N VAL A 13 -2.05 0.32 -16.69
CA VAL A 13 -1.95 0.28 -15.21
C VAL A 13 -1.46 1.62 -14.67
N GLY A 14 -0.39 2.16 -15.24
CA GLY A 14 0.18 3.44 -14.83
C GLY A 14 -0.82 4.59 -14.96
N SER A 15 -1.60 4.63 -16.04
CA SER A 15 -2.62 5.67 -16.24
C SER A 15 -3.76 5.58 -15.22
N ARG A 16 -4.19 4.36 -14.85
CA ARG A 16 -5.21 4.18 -13.80
C ARG A 16 -4.70 4.62 -12.43
N LEU A 17 -3.44 4.33 -12.10
CA LEU A 17 -2.83 4.76 -10.84
C LEU A 17 -2.69 6.28 -10.74
N VAL A 18 -2.25 6.95 -11.81
CA VAL A 18 -2.15 8.41 -11.86
C VAL A 18 -3.54 9.05 -11.74
N GLY A 19 -4.55 8.50 -12.44
CA GLY A 19 -5.94 8.94 -12.33
C GLY A 19 -6.49 8.83 -10.91
N ALA A 20 -6.33 7.66 -10.28
CA ALA A 20 -6.79 7.43 -8.90
C ALA A 20 -6.13 8.39 -7.89
N ARG A 21 -4.82 8.66 -8.04
CA ARG A 21 -4.10 9.63 -7.18
C ARG A 21 -4.62 11.05 -7.36
N ALA A 22 -4.86 11.46 -8.60
CA ALA A 22 -5.42 12.77 -8.89
C ALA A 22 -6.84 12.93 -8.31
N GLU A 23 -7.68 11.89 -8.45
CA GLU A 23 -9.03 11.87 -7.88
C GLU A 23 -9.02 11.95 -6.34
N THR A 24 -8.19 11.14 -5.67
CA THR A 24 -8.07 11.17 -4.21
C THR A 24 -7.55 12.52 -3.71
N ALA A 25 -6.59 13.12 -4.41
CA ALA A 25 -6.08 14.46 -4.08
C ALA A 25 -7.16 15.54 -4.23
N LEU A 26 -7.92 15.50 -5.34
CA LEU A 26 -8.99 16.47 -5.62
C LEU A 26 -10.14 16.32 -4.62
N THR A 27 -10.62 15.10 -4.39
CA THR A 27 -11.69 14.82 -3.43
C THR A 27 -11.27 15.18 -2.00
N GLY A 28 -10.04 14.84 -1.61
CA GLY A 28 -9.45 15.25 -0.34
C GLY A 28 -9.38 16.77 -0.19
N TRP A 29 -8.97 17.49 -1.24
CA TRP A 29 -8.93 18.94 -1.25
C TRP A 29 -10.32 19.57 -1.14
N VAL A 30 -11.33 19.06 -1.87
CA VAL A 30 -12.71 19.55 -1.75
C VAL A 30 -13.27 19.27 -0.35
N ALA A 31 -13.01 18.08 0.21
CA ALA A 31 -13.47 17.67 1.54
C ALA A 31 -12.79 18.45 2.68
N ALA A 32 -11.53 18.83 2.50
CA ALA A 32 -10.74 19.61 3.46
C ALA A 32 -11.17 21.08 3.56
N SER A 33 -12.28 21.50 2.93
CA SER A 33 -12.68 22.90 2.91
C SER A 33 -13.25 23.37 4.25
N PRO A 34 -12.62 24.35 4.93
CA PRO A 34 -13.11 24.90 6.18
C PRO A 34 -14.27 25.87 5.91
N GLY A 35 -15.42 25.34 5.46
CA GLY A 35 -16.63 26.13 5.23
C GLY A 35 -17.59 26.07 6.41
N LYS A 36 -18.12 27.23 6.85
CA LYS A 36 -19.35 27.32 7.66
C LYS A 36 -20.52 26.74 6.87
N LYS A 37 -21.39 25.97 7.53
CA LYS A 37 -22.67 25.54 6.93
C LYS A 37 -23.51 26.78 6.66
N GLY A 38 -23.92 26.99 5.41
CA GLY A 38 -24.88 28.02 5.05
C GLY A 38 -26.30 27.67 5.53
N ARG A 39 -27.25 28.60 5.37
CA ARG A 39 -28.67 28.40 5.75
C ARG A 39 -29.33 27.17 5.11
N LEU A 40 -28.87 26.74 3.93
CA LEU A 40 -29.34 25.54 3.23
C LEU A 40 -28.58 24.26 3.58
N GLY A 41 -27.70 24.29 4.61
CA GLY A 41 -26.88 23.14 4.99
C GLY A 41 -25.68 22.86 4.09
N LEU A 42 -25.59 23.49 2.92
CA LEU A 42 -24.41 23.41 2.05
C LEU A 42 -23.21 24.14 2.68
N ARG A 43 -22.04 23.49 2.63
CA ARG A 43 -20.76 24.11 3.02
C ARG A 43 -20.31 25.00 1.87
N TRP A 44 -20.47 26.31 2.01
CA TRP A 44 -20.04 27.29 1.00
C TRP A 44 -18.57 27.12 0.59
N GLY A 45 -17.71 26.68 1.52
CA GLY A 45 -16.32 26.36 1.20
C GLY A 45 -16.14 25.18 0.24
N ALA A 46 -17.01 24.16 0.29
CA ALA A 46 -16.95 23.03 -0.65
C ALA A 46 -17.50 23.43 -2.03
N VAL A 47 -18.60 24.19 -2.07
CA VAL A 47 -19.17 24.72 -3.31
C VAL A 47 -18.17 25.65 -4.00
N GLY A 48 -17.55 26.57 -3.25
CA GLY A 48 -16.52 27.48 -3.77
C GLY A 48 -15.36 26.72 -4.40
N ARG A 49 -14.82 25.71 -3.71
CA ARG A 49 -13.75 24.85 -4.23
C ARG A 49 -14.17 24.07 -5.47
N LEU A 50 -15.39 23.52 -5.50
CA LEU A 50 -15.92 22.82 -6.66
C LEU A 50 -16.08 23.77 -7.86
N THR A 51 -16.60 24.98 -7.63
CA THR A 51 -16.69 26.00 -8.69
C THR A 51 -15.32 26.43 -9.19
N THR A 52 -14.31 26.52 -8.31
CA THR A 52 -12.93 26.80 -8.72
C THR A 52 -12.37 25.67 -9.60
N LEU A 53 -12.64 24.41 -9.28
CA LEU A 53 -12.21 23.28 -10.12
C LEU A 53 -12.91 23.27 -11.49
N LEU A 54 -14.22 23.53 -11.52
CA LEU A 54 -14.95 23.63 -12.78
C LEU A 54 -14.45 24.80 -13.63
N ALA A 55 -14.22 25.97 -13.02
CA ALA A 55 -13.68 27.13 -13.71
C ALA A 55 -12.27 26.85 -14.25
N ALA A 56 -11.40 26.21 -13.45
CA ALA A 56 -10.04 25.83 -13.86
C ALA A 56 -10.04 24.78 -14.97
N GLY A 57 -10.94 23.79 -14.92
CA GLY A 57 -11.12 22.80 -15.97
C GLY A 57 -11.59 23.44 -17.27
N TRP A 58 -12.57 24.35 -17.19
CA TRP A 58 -13.08 25.10 -18.34
C TRP A 58 -12.01 25.99 -18.98
N THR A 59 -11.27 26.78 -18.18
CA THR A 59 -10.16 27.57 -18.72
C THR A 59 -9.05 26.70 -19.27
N GLY A 60 -8.78 25.54 -18.67
CA GLY A 60 -7.86 24.54 -19.22
C GLY A 60 -8.28 24.10 -20.63
N VAL A 61 -9.54 23.73 -20.83
CA VAL A 61 -10.09 23.36 -22.15
C VAL A 61 -9.95 24.51 -23.15
N ALA A 62 -10.36 25.72 -22.76
CA ALA A 62 -10.28 26.88 -23.65
C ALA A 62 -8.82 27.21 -24.04
N VAL A 63 -7.86 27.03 -23.14
CA VAL A 63 -6.42 27.23 -23.42
C VAL A 63 -5.88 26.12 -24.33
N ILE A 64 -6.31 24.87 -24.12
CA ILE A 64 -5.93 23.74 -24.97
C ILE A 64 -6.41 23.95 -26.41
N ASP A 65 -7.64 24.45 -26.59
CA ASP A 65 -8.20 24.74 -27.92
C ASP A 65 -7.43 25.85 -28.64
N GLN A 66 -6.86 26.81 -27.90
CA GLN A 66 -6.01 27.85 -28.49
C GLN A 66 -4.58 27.38 -28.78
N PHE A 67 -4.08 26.40 -28.04
CA PHE A 67 -2.70 25.94 -28.15
C PHE A 67 -2.65 24.42 -28.29
N THR A 68 -2.83 23.93 -29.52
CA THR A 68 -2.70 22.49 -29.84
C THR A 68 -1.36 21.91 -29.38
N GLY A 69 -0.29 22.70 -29.35
CA GLY A 69 1.00 22.27 -28.81
C GLY A 69 0.95 21.91 -27.31
N LEU A 70 0.12 22.60 -26.52
CA LEU A 70 -0.07 22.32 -25.10
C LEU A 70 -0.71 20.94 -24.88
N LEU A 71 -1.64 20.54 -25.76
CA LEU A 71 -2.24 19.21 -25.72
C LEU A 71 -1.15 18.14 -25.83
N TRP A 72 -0.26 18.26 -26.82
CA TRP A 72 0.83 17.30 -27.03
C TRP A 72 1.82 17.26 -25.86
N VAL A 73 2.14 18.41 -25.27
CA VAL A 73 2.98 18.47 -24.06
C VAL A 73 2.28 17.80 -22.88
N ALA A 74 1.00 18.07 -22.66
CA ALA A 74 0.21 17.47 -21.59
C ALA A 74 0.08 15.95 -21.77
N THR A 75 -0.18 15.49 -22.99
CA THR A 75 -0.22 14.06 -23.33
C THR A 75 1.13 13.40 -23.11
N GLY A 76 2.24 14.03 -23.54
CA GLY A 76 3.60 13.52 -23.31
C GLY A 76 3.94 13.45 -21.82
N ALA A 77 3.61 14.49 -21.05
CA ALA A 77 3.79 14.52 -19.60
C ALA A 77 2.96 13.43 -18.89
N TRP A 78 1.71 13.22 -19.31
CA TRP A 78 0.84 12.16 -18.79
C TRP A 78 1.39 10.77 -19.10
N LEU A 79 1.82 10.52 -20.34
CA LEU A 79 2.45 9.26 -20.75
C LEU A 79 3.74 9.01 -19.96
N TYR A 80 4.59 10.02 -19.79
CA TYR A 80 5.79 9.92 -18.96
C TYR A 80 5.45 9.57 -17.51
N ALA A 81 4.47 10.25 -16.92
CA ALA A 81 4.00 9.96 -15.56
C ALA A 81 3.42 8.54 -15.45
N ALA A 82 2.64 8.10 -16.43
CA ALA A 82 2.06 6.74 -16.47
C ALA A 82 3.14 5.66 -16.62
N VAL A 83 4.12 5.84 -17.50
CA VAL A 83 5.25 4.90 -17.66
C VAL A 83 6.10 4.85 -16.39
N ARG A 84 6.32 6.00 -15.75
CA ARG A 84 7.06 6.07 -14.49
C ARG A 84 6.29 5.40 -13.34
N ALA A 85 4.97 5.61 -13.26
CA ALA A 85 4.12 4.99 -12.26
C ALA A 85 3.95 3.48 -12.48
N GLY A 86 3.96 3.02 -13.74
CA GLY A 86 3.93 1.61 -14.11
C GLY A 86 5.31 0.94 -14.13
N LYS A 87 6.39 1.64 -13.78
CA LYS A 87 7.69 0.99 -13.59
C LYS A 87 7.57 0.13 -12.33
N PRO A 88 7.72 -1.21 -12.39
CA PRO A 88 7.92 -1.97 -11.17
C PRO A 88 9.15 -1.36 -10.53
N ALA A 89 9.07 -1.09 -9.22
CA ALA A 89 10.22 -0.61 -8.48
C ALA A 89 11.38 -1.56 -8.79
N VAL A 90 12.36 -1.06 -9.53
CA VAL A 90 13.66 -1.74 -9.56
C VAL A 90 14.12 -1.57 -8.13
N PRO A 91 14.28 -2.67 -7.36
CA PRO A 91 14.78 -2.57 -6.00
C PRO A 91 16.04 -1.71 -6.04
N PRO A 92 16.24 -0.79 -5.08
CA PRO A 92 17.49 -0.07 -5.01
C PRO A 92 18.60 -1.11 -5.02
N ALA A 93 19.41 -1.06 -6.07
CA ALA A 93 20.60 -1.87 -6.19
C ALA A 93 21.35 -1.67 -4.88
N ALA A 94 21.42 -2.74 -4.10
CA ALA A 94 22.44 -2.85 -3.08
C ALA A 94 23.77 -2.51 -3.77
N GLU A 95 24.50 -1.61 -3.15
CA GLU A 95 25.88 -1.31 -3.49
C GLU A 95 26.67 -2.63 -3.44
N GLU A 96 26.83 -3.29 -4.59
CA GLU A 96 27.84 -4.32 -4.76
C GLU A 96 29.07 -3.67 -5.39
N GLU A 97 30.09 -3.54 -4.54
CA GLU A 97 31.47 -3.31 -4.91
C GLU A 97 31.97 -4.29 -5.99
N PRO A 98 32.99 -3.91 -6.77
CA PRO A 98 33.32 -4.60 -8.02
C PRO A 98 34.08 -5.90 -7.75
N THR A 99 33.49 -7.03 -8.11
CA THR A 99 34.26 -8.26 -8.34
C THR A 99 34.31 -8.54 -9.84
N SER A 100 35.47 -8.21 -10.42
CA SER A 100 35.90 -8.67 -11.73
C SER A 100 36.03 -10.19 -11.73
N ALA A 101 35.41 -10.87 -12.70
CA ALA A 101 36.06 -11.81 -13.63
C ALA A 101 35.03 -12.71 -14.35
N THR A 102 34.92 -12.44 -15.65
CA THR A 102 34.76 -13.33 -16.82
C THR A 102 34.64 -14.85 -16.64
N ALA A 103 33.93 -15.44 -17.63
CA ALA A 103 33.90 -16.83 -18.11
C ALA A 103 32.77 -17.68 -17.49
N GLU A 104 32.02 -18.52 -18.18
CA GLU A 104 31.89 -18.91 -19.59
C GLU A 104 30.62 -19.80 -19.65
N GLU A 105 30.23 -20.13 -20.87
CA GLU A 105 29.00 -20.73 -21.34
C GLU A 105 28.87 -22.24 -21.03
N ALA A 106 27.61 -22.71 -20.98
CA ALA A 106 27.11 -24.04 -21.35
C ALA A 106 26.97 -25.16 -20.27
N PRO A 107 25.98 -26.07 -20.47
CA PRO A 107 25.21 -26.74 -19.41
C PRO A 107 25.58 -28.22 -19.21
N ALA A 108 25.18 -28.80 -18.07
CA ALA A 108 25.10 -30.25 -17.90
C ALA A 108 23.96 -30.62 -16.94
N ASP A 109 23.13 -31.55 -17.40
CA ASP A 109 22.14 -32.29 -16.65
C ASP A 109 22.77 -32.95 -15.40
N GLU A 110 22.16 -32.74 -14.23
CA GLU A 110 22.17 -33.75 -13.17
C GLU A 110 20.91 -33.56 -12.32
N VAL A 111 19.95 -34.45 -12.53
CA VAL A 111 18.76 -34.62 -11.70
C VAL A 111 19.22 -35.31 -10.42
N ASP A 112 19.28 -34.56 -9.32
CA ASP A 112 19.45 -35.10 -7.98
C ASP A 112 18.12 -34.96 -7.22
N ASP A 113 17.51 -36.10 -6.93
CA ASP A 113 16.30 -36.26 -6.12
C ASP A 113 16.59 -35.84 -4.67
N THR A 114 16.46 -34.54 -4.41
CA THR A 114 16.28 -34.02 -3.05
C THR A 114 14.78 -33.81 -2.84
N PRO A 115 14.15 -34.35 -1.77
CA PRO A 115 12.77 -34.04 -1.48
C PRO A 115 12.68 -32.54 -1.17
N GLU A 116 12.21 -31.78 -2.17
CA GLU A 116 11.83 -30.39 -2.03
C GLU A 116 10.76 -30.34 -0.94
N GLU A 117 11.20 -29.92 0.25
CA GLU A 117 10.34 -29.48 1.34
C GLU A 117 9.58 -28.27 0.80
N GLU A 118 8.47 -28.57 0.13
CA GLU A 118 7.51 -27.65 -0.47
C GLU A 118 7.16 -26.63 0.61
N ALA A 119 7.74 -25.43 0.52
CA ALA A 119 7.52 -24.36 1.46
C ALA A 119 6.03 -24.03 1.45
N ALA A 120 5.29 -24.68 2.36
CA ALA A 120 3.86 -24.59 2.44
C ALA A 120 3.49 -23.12 2.52
N GLU A 121 2.71 -22.64 1.54
CA GLU A 121 2.23 -21.27 1.58
C GLU A 121 1.57 -21.03 2.95
N PRO A 122 1.90 -19.93 3.64
CA PRO A 122 1.45 -19.73 5.01
C PRO A 122 -0.06 -19.77 5.04
N SER A 123 -0.62 -20.51 6.00
CA SER A 123 -2.06 -20.70 6.11
C SER A 123 -2.77 -19.33 6.30
N PRO A 124 -4.07 -19.20 5.94
CA PRO A 124 -4.81 -17.95 6.15
C PRO A 124 -4.76 -17.44 7.60
N GLU A 125 -4.71 -18.37 8.56
CA GLU A 125 -4.58 -18.08 9.99
C GLU A 125 -3.19 -17.56 10.36
N GLU A 126 -2.12 -18.15 9.82
CA GLU A 126 -0.75 -17.65 9.99
C GLU A 126 -0.57 -16.26 9.41
N ARG A 127 -1.14 -15.98 8.22
CA ARG A 127 -1.12 -14.64 7.62
C ARG A 127 -1.86 -13.63 8.51
N HIS A 128 -2.96 -14.04 9.14
CA HIS A 128 -3.69 -13.20 10.08
C HIS A 128 -2.88 -12.96 11.37
N ALA A 129 -2.27 -14.00 11.94
CA ALA A 129 -1.41 -13.89 13.11
C ALA A 129 -0.19 -12.99 12.83
N ALA A 130 0.45 -13.12 11.66
CA ALA A 130 1.55 -12.28 11.21
C ALA A 130 1.13 -10.80 11.09
N LEU A 131 -0.07 -10.52 10.59
CA LEU A 131 -0.63 -9.17 10.52
C LEU A 131 -0.82 -8.56 11.92
N LEU A 132 -1.39 -9.32 12.86
CA LEU A 132 -1.58 -8.85 14.24
C LEU A 132 -0.24 -8.62 14.95
N ALA A 133 0.71 -9.53 14.78
CA ALA A 133 2.06 -9.40 15.32
C ALA A 133 2.78 -8.17 14.75
N TRP A 134 2.59 -7.90 13.46
CA TRP A 134 3.10 -6.70 12.83
C TRP A 134 2.49 -5.42 13.43
N ILE A 135 1.17 -5.33 13.56
CA ILE A 135 0.49 -4.15 14.15
C ILE A 135 1.00 -3.89 15.56
N ARG A 136 1.15 -4.94 16.39
CA ARG A 136 1.69 -4.83 17.75
C ARG A 136 3.13 -4.32 17.75
N ARG A 137 3.97 -4.84 16.86
CA ARG A 137 5.37 -4.39 16.73
C ARG A 137 5.48 -2.91 16.36
N VAL A 138 4.64 -2.43 15.45
CA VAL A 138 4.65 -1.00 15.07
C VAL A 138 4.06 -0.12 16.17
N ALA A 139 3.06 -0.61 16.91
CA ALA A 139 2.53 0.10 18.06
C ALA A 139 3.56 0.22 19.19
N ASP A 140 4.43 -0.78 19.34
CA ASP A 140 5.45 -0.86 20.38
C ASP A 140 4.77 -0.78 21.77
N ASP A 141 5.20 0.13 22.66
CA ASP A 141 4.57 0.34 23.98
C ASP A 141 3.32 1.25 23.95
N ARG A 142 2.83 1.65 22.76
CA ARG A 142 1.70 2.58 22.66
C ARG A 142 0.36 1.83 22.71
N PRO A 143 -0.66 2.34 23.43
CA PRO A 143 -1.97 1.69 23.52
C PRO A 143 -2.78 1.73 22.21
N ALA A 144 -2.35 2.54 21.24
CA ALA A 144 -2.97 2.65 19.94
C ALA A 144 -1.96 3.16 18.90
N VAL A 145 -2.19 2.85 17.63
CA VAL A 145 -1.31 3.23 16.52
C VAL A 145 -2.09 3.93 15.43
N HIS A 146 -1.53 5.02 14.88
CA HIS A 146 -2.15 5.72 13.75
C HIS A 146 -2.01 4.90 12.47
N LEU A 147 -3.03 4.92 11.61
CA LEU A 147 -2.95 4.25 10.30
C LEU A 147 -1.81 4.78 9.43
N ALA A 148 -1.47 6.07 9.59
CA ALA A 148 -0.36 6.67 8.87
C ALA A 148 0.99 6.06 9.26
N ASP A 149 1.17 5.72 10.55
CA ASP A 149 2.41 5.11 11.06
C ASP A 149 2.52 3.66 10.57
N LEU A 150 1.41 2.92 10.60
CA LEU A 150 1.34 1.57 10.02
C LEU A 150 1.65 1.59 8.52
N LEU A 151 1.11 2.56 7.78
CA LEU A 151 1.36 2.66 6.36
C LEU A 151 2.82 3.04 6.07
N ALA A 152 3.40 3.94 6.85
CA ALA A 152 4.80 4.31 6.73
C ALA A 152 5.73 3.10 6.97
N ASP A 153 5.46 2.29 8.00
CA ASP A 153 6.22 1.06 8.25
C ASP A 153 6.00 0.01 7.14
N ALA A 154 4.78 -0.11 6.62
CA ALA A 154 4.51 -1.02 5.50
C ALA A 154 5.20 -0.58 4.20
N HIS A 155 5.29 0.73 3.94
CA HIS A 155 6.05 1.29 2.82
C HIS A 155 7.55 1.10 2.99
N ALA A 156 8.06 1.22 4.23
CA ALA A 156 9.46 0.93 4.52
C ALA A 156 9.85 -0.54 4.28
N ARG A 157 8.88 -1.47 4.34
CA ARG A 157 9.06 -2.91 4.09
C ARG A 157 8.61 -3.37 2.71
N ASP A 158 8.30 -2.45 1.81
CA ASP A 158 7.79 -2.73 0.46
C ASP A 158 6.49 -3.56 0.39
N ALA A 159 5.81 -3.77 1.53
CA ALA A 159 4.71 -4.72 1.64
C ALA A 159 3.36 -4.14 1.16
N LEU A 160 3.24 -2.81 1.04
CA LEU A 160 2.00 -2.10 0.71
C LEU A 160 2.21 -0.79 -0.08
N VAL A 161 3.23 -0.71 -0.95
CA VAL A 161 3.65 0.53 -1.62
C VAL A 161 2.52 1.25 -2.37
N ASP A 162 1.59 0.50 -2.96
CA ASP A 162 0.46 1.07 -3.71
C ASP A 162 -0.79 1.35 -2.86
N HIS A 163 -0.76 1.04 -1.57
CA HIS A 163 -1.92 1.24 -0.71
C HIS A 163 -1.85 2.63 -0.07
N ASP A 164 -3.00 3.30 -0.04
CA ASP A 164 -3.20 4.49 0.76
C ASP A 164 -3.85 4.15 2.11
N VAL A 165 -4.07 5.16 2.95
CA VAL A 165 -4.71 5.00 4.27
C VAL A 165 -6.12 4.41 4.15
N THR A 166 -6.84 4.69 3.06
CA THR A 166 -8.20 4.18 2.85
C THR A 166 -8.17 2.70 2.50
N ALA A 167 -7.27 2.29 1.60
CA ALA A 167 -7.07 0.91 1.21
C ALA A 167 -6.59 0.06 2.40
N LEU A 168 -5.66 0.59 3.21
CA LEU A 168 -5.23 -0.07 4.45
C LEU A 168 -6.40 -0.24 5.42
N ARG A 169 -7.22 0.80 5.61
CA ARG A 169 -8.42 0.71 6.46
C ARG A 169 -9.37 -0.38 5.98
N THR A 170 -9.77 -0.35 4.71
CA THR A 170 -10.70 -1.34 4.15
C THR A 170 -10.16 -2.76 4.30
N ARG A 171 -8.85 -2.95 4.13
CA ARG A 171 -8.20 -4.25 4.25
C ARG A 171 -8.12 -4.76 5.70
N LEU A 172 -7.98 -3.86 6.68
CA LEU A 172 -8.05 -4.18 8.11
C LEU A 172 -9.48 -4.52 8.54
N GLU A 173 -10.46 -3.71 8.11
CA GLU A 173 -11.89 -3.93 8.40
C GLU A 173 -12.39 -5.25 7.80
N ALA A 174 -11.98 -5.58 6.56
CA ALA A 174 -12.31 -6.86 5.92
C ALA A 174 -11.76 -8.08 6.67
N ARG A 175 -10.78 -7.88 7.57
CA ARG A 175 -10.18 -8.91 8.42
C ARG A 175 -10.69 -8.86 9.87
N GLY A 176 -11.76 -8.11 10.13
CA GLY A 176 -12.37 -7.98 11.45
C GLY A 176 -11.58 -7.09 12.42
N ILE A 177 -10.61 -6.31 11.94
CA ILE A 177 -9.85 -5.37 12.78
C ILE A 177 -10.56 -4.01 12.76
N THR A 178 -11.07 -3.59 13.90
CA THR A 178 -11.80 -2.32 14.04
C THR A 178 -10.86 -1.13 13.89
N VAL A 179 -11.14 -0.28 12.89
CA VAL A 179 -10.41 0.98 12.68
C VAL A 179 -11.26 2.15 13.16
N HIS A 180 -10.72 2.90 14.11
CA HIS A 180 -11.38 4.08 14.66
C HIS A 180 -11.13 5.31 13.79
N ARG A 181 -12.17 6.09 13.53
CA ARG A 181 -12.08 7.32 12.73
C ARG A 181 -11.16 8.36 13.36
N GLN A 182 -11.10 8.42 14.70
CA GLN A 182 -10.21 9.32 15.43
C GLN A 182 -9.75 8.66 16.73
N ILE A 183 -8.44 8.45 16.83
CA ILE A 183 -7.74 8.11 18.07
C ILE A 183 -6.75 9.21 18.42
N SER A 184 -6.57 9.46 19.70
CA SER A 184 -5.60 10.43 20.22
C SER A 184 -4.37 9.67 20.70
N VAL A 185 -3.26 9.81 19.98
CA VAL A 185 -1.95 9.25 20.35
C VAL A 185 -0.92 10.36 20.20
N GLY A 186 -0.09 10.59 21.22
CA GLY A 186 0.91 11.67 21.20
C GLY A 186 0.32 13.07 20.94
N GLY A 187 -0.88 13.35 21.45
CA GLY A 187 -1.54 14.65 21.29
C GLY A 187 -2.13 14.93 19.89
N ARG A 188 -2.07 13.97 18.95
CA ARG A 188 -2.63 14.11 17.60
C ARG A 188 -3.84 13.20 17.41
N LYS A 189 -4.94 13.77 16.90
CA LYS A 189 -6.16 13.04 16.55
C LYS A 189 -6.14 12.60 15.09
N ARG A 190 -5.97 11.30 14.84
CA ARG A 190 -5.94 10.71 13.49
C ARG A 190 -6.64 9.34 13.48
N PRO A 191 -7.06 8.83 12.32
CA PRO A 191 -7.57 7.46 12.22
C PRO A 191 -6.53 6.45 12.68
N GLY A 192 -6.94 5.37 13.34
CA GLY A 192 -6.02 4.38 13.88
C GLY A 192 -6.68 3.17 14.53
N VAL A 193 -5.85 2.24 15.00
CA VAL A 193 -6.28 0.99 15.64
C VAL A 193 -5.88 1.02 17.11
N ARG A 194 -6.78 0.57 17.99
CA ARG A 194 -6.53 0.41 19.43
C ARG A 194 -6.05 -0.99 19.72
N LEU A 195 -4.98 -1.15 20.51
CA LEU A 195 -4.41 -2.47 20.80
C LEU A 195 -5.34 -3.33 21.65
N ALA A 196 -6.11 -2.71 22.55
CA ALA A 196 -7.07 -3.39 23.41
C ALA A 196 -8.23 -4.07 22.63
N GLU A 197 -8.43 -3.71 21.37
CA GLU A 197 -9.49 -4.25 20.51
C GLU A 197 -8.98 -5.26 19.48
N LEU A 198 -7.65 -5.48 19.42
CA LEU A 198 -7.09 -6.53 18.58
C LEU A 198 -7.42 -7.89 19.21
N PRO A 199 -7.85 -8.90 18.42
CA PRO A 199 -8.04 -10.25 18.93
C PRO A 199 -6.74 -10.73 19.58
N PRO A 200 -6.82 -11.46 20.72
CA PRO A 200 -5.63 -11.99 21.38
C PRO A 200 -4.78 -12.77 20.38
N SER A 201 -3.46 -12.63 20.45
CA SER A 201 -2.58 -13.45 19.63
C SER A 201 -2.93 -14.90 19.86
N PRO A 202 -3.13 -15.74 18.82
CA PRO A 202 -3.15 -17.17 19.06
C PRO A 202 -1.82 -17.49 19.75
N SER A 203 -1.90 -18.08 20.96
CA SER A 203 -0.70 -18.66 21.56
C SER A 203 -0.17 -19.67 20.55
N PRO A 204 1.15 -19.71 20.30
CA PRO A 204 1.71 -20.85 19.58
C PRO A 204 1.23 -22.09 20.34
N VAL A 205 0.49 -22.96 19.65
CA VAL A 205 0.11 -24.27 20.16
C VAL A 205 1.40 -24.85 20.71
N ALA A 206 1.41 -25.09 22.03
CA ALA A 206 2.54 -25.70 22.70
C ALA A 206 2.94 -26.93 21.88
N ALA A 207 4.22 -27.00 21.52
CA ALA A 207 4.80 -28.22 20.98
C ALA A 207 4.33 -29.39 21.88
N PRO A 208 3.96 -30.54 21.30
CA PRO A 208 3.50 -31.68 22.08
C PRO A 208 4.52 -31.96 23.18
N ASP A 209 4.07 -31.93 24.43
CA ASP A 209 4.90 -32.27 25.59
C ASP A 209 5.65 -33.57 25.26
N PRO A 210 6.99 -33.60 25.33
CA PRO A 210 7.69 -34.86 25.31
C PRO A 210 7.21 -35.62 26.53
N SER A 211 6.35 -36.60 26.29
CA SER A 211 5.79 -37.47 27.32
C SER A 211 6.94 -38.05 28.13
N THR A 212 7.10 -37.54 29.34
CA THR A 212 7.92 -38.14 30.39
C THR A 212 7.31 -39.51 30.68
N GLN A 213 7.82 -40.55 30.01
CA GLN A 213 7.54 -41.91 30.42
C GLN A 213 8.10 -42.08 31.83
N ALA A 214 7.18 -42.22 32.79
CA ALA A 214 7.48 -42.67 34.13
C ALA A 214 8.04 -44.11 34.04
N SER A 215 9.36 -44.21 34.05
CA SER A 215 10.04 -45.49 34.21
C SER A 215 9.84 -45.96 35.64
N THR A 216 8.90 -46.90 35.81
CA THR A 216 8.71 -47.65 37.05
C THR A 216 9.64 -48.86 36.94
N ALA A 217 10.68 -48.92 37.79
CA ALA A 217 11.48 -50.12 37.97
C ALA A 217 11.48 -50.50 39.45
N ALA A 218 11.12 -51.76 39.66
CA ALA A 218 10.88 -52.46 40.91
C ALA A 218 12.17 -52.87 41.65
#